data_AF-A0AAW9BTW6-F1
#
_entry.id   AF-A0AAW9BTW6-F1
#
_cell.length_a   1.000
_cell.length_b   1.000
_cell.length_c   1.000
_cell.angle_alpha   90.00
_cell.angle_beta   90.00
_cell.angle_gamma   90.00
#
_symmetry.space_group_name_H-M   'P 1'
#
loop_
_entity.id
_entity.type
_entity.pdbx_description
1 polymer ?
#
loop_
_entity_poly.entity_id
_entity_poly.type
_entity_poly.pdbx_seq_one_letter_code
_entity_poly.pdbx_strand_id
1 'polypeptide(L)'
;SHDFADPLVWSHNRVEGKNDYTSLLYIPSKAPWDMMNRDHKSGLKLYVQRVFIMDDAEQFMPSYLRFVRGLIDSNDLPLHVSREILQDNKVTQSLRNACTKRVLTMLERMAKNDEEKYQSFWKEFGLVLKEGPAEDVANKEKIAGLLRFASTEVDSAEQTVGLASYVERMKEGQDKIYYLTADSYAAAKN
;
A
#
# COMPACT_ATOMS: atom_id res chain seq x y z
N SER A 1 7.59 -11.24 -10.06
CA SER A 1 7.12 -9.99 -10.67
C SER A 1 7.25 -9.99 -12.18
N HIS A 2 8.14 -10.81 -12.81
CA HIS A 2 8.43 -10.71 -14.25
C HIS A 2 8.70 -9.26 -14.71
N ASP A 3 9.20 -8.45 -13.77
CA ASP A 3 9.51 -7.04 -13.95
C ASP A 3 11.03 -6.92 -13.97
N PHE A 4 11.54 -6.16 -14.94
CA PHE A 4 12.97 -5.95 -15.15
C PHE A 4 13.50 -4.75 -14.34
N ALA A 5 12.61 -3.93 -13.78
CA ALA A 5 12.98 -2.79 -12.98
C ALA A 5 13.21 -3.16 -11.50
N ASP A 6 14.18 -2.49 -10.88
CA ASP A 6 14.40 -2.61 -9.44
C ASP A 6 13.19 -2.08 -8.65
N PRO A 7 12.86 -2.70 -7.50
CA PRO A 7 11.80 -2.22 -6.63
C PRO A 7 12.21 -0.91 -5.94
N LEU A 8 11.24 -0.04 -5.61
CA LEU A 8 11.50 1.16 -4.82
C LEU A 8 11.98 0.78 -3.42
N VAL A 9 11.31 -0.16 -2.78
CA VAL A 9 11.66 -0.58 -1.43
C VAL A 9 11.19 -2.01 -1.18
N TRP A 10 11.83 -2.67 -0.23
CA TRP A 10 11.44 -3.99 0.22
C TRP A 10 11.52 -4.14 1.73
N SER A 11 10.84 -5.15 2.24
CA SER A 11 10.89 -5.53 3.65
C SER A 11 10.93 -7.04 3.79
N HIS A 12 12.01 -7.55 4.39
CA HIS A 12 12.19 -8.96 4.72
C HIS A 12 12.01 -9.14 6.24
N ASN A 13 11.08 -10.00 6.65
CA ASN A 13 10.77 -10.19 8.07
C ASN A 13 10.47 -11.66 8.37
N ARG A 14 11.05 -12.15 9.47
CA ARG A 14 10.66 -13.39 10.14
C ARG A 14 9.83 -13.03 11.37
N VAL A 15 8.69 -13.69 11.55
CA VAL A 15 7.80 -13.50 12.69
C VAL A 15 7.57 -14.85 13.35
N GLU A 16 7.64 -14.87 14.68
CA GLU A 16 7.44 -16.05 15.53
C GLU A 16 6.44 -15.71 16.64
N GLY A 17 5.86 -16.74 17.27
CA GLY A 17 4.91 -16.58 18.37
C GLY A 17 3.48 -16.87 17.93
N LYS A 18 2.58 -15.87 18.03
CA LYS A 18 1.15 -16.06 17.72
C LYS A 18 0.90 -16.54 16.27
N ASN A 19 1.67 -15.99 15.33
CA ASN A 19 1.77 -16.49 13.97
C ASN A 19 3.26 -16.74 13.69
N ASP A 20 3.55 -17.83 12.99
CA ASP A 20 4.88 -18.18 12.51
C ASP A 20 4.92 -18.10 10.97
N TYR A 21 5.65 -17.10 10.46
CA TYR A 21 5.82 -16.91 9.03
C TYR A 21 7.05 -16.07 8.67
N THR A 22 7.49 -16.19 7.43
CA THR A 22 8.44 -15.28 6.80
C THR A 22 7.72 -14.49 5.71
N SER A 23 8.00 -13.19 5.60
CA SER A 23 7.46 -12.34 4.55
C SER A 23 8.56 -11.54 3.89
N LEU A 24 8.49 -11.43 2.57
CA LEU A 24 9.37 -10.62 1.77
C LEU A 24 8.52 -9.84 0.78
N LEU A 25 8.32 -8.56 1.08
CA LEU A 25 7.37 -7.68 0.39
C LEU A 25 8.13 -6.57 -0.34
N TYR A 26 7.65 -6.20 -1.52
CA TYR A 26 8.27 -5.21 -2.41
C TYR A 26 7.23 -4.22 -2.92
N ILE A 27 7.67 -2.97 -3.10
CA ILE A 27 6.95 -1.95 -3.86
C ILE A 27 7.61 -1.83 -5.23
N PRO A 28 6.92 -2.18 -6.33
CA PRO A 28 7.45 -1.99 -7.68
C PRO A 28 7.77 -0.52 -7.95
N SER A 29 8.68 -0.25 -8.88
CA SER A 29 8.98 1.12 -9.34
C SER A 29 8.02 1.61 -10.42
N LYS A 30 7.28 0.71 -11.05
CA LYS A 30 6.27 1.00 -12.06
C LYS A 30 4.97 0.26 -11.77
N ALA A 31 3.85 0.93 -12.02
CA ALA A 31 2.57 0.26 -12.00
C ALA A 31 2.48 -0.73 -13.17
N PRO A 32 1.96 -1.96 -12.94
CA PRO A 32 1.68 -2.85 -14.05
C PRO A 32 0.56 -2.26 -14.92
N TRP A 33 0.68 -2.42 -16.24
CA TRP A 33 -0.22 -1.82 -17.23
C TRP A 33 -1.70 -2.19 -17.02
N ASP A 34 -1.96 -3.36 -16.43
CA ASP A 34 -3.28 -3.92 -16.18
C ASP A 34 -3.78 -3.70 -14.74
N MET A 35 -3.10 -2.89 -13.91
CA MET A 35 -3.44 -2.69 -12.48
C MET A 35 -4.88 -2.24 -12.22
N MET A 36 -5.48 -1.55 -13.19
CA MET A 36 -6.86 -1.02 -13.10
C MET A 36 -7.89 -1.98 -13.68
N ASN A 37 -7.47 -3.09 -14.29
CA ASN A 37 -8.37 -4.10 -14.82
C ASN A 37 -8.96 -4.93 -13.68
N ARG A 38 -10.26 -5.23 -13.78
CA ARG A 38 -10.97 -6.02 -12.76
C ARG A 38 -10.34 -7.40 -12.53
N ASP A 39 -9.90 -8.04 -13.61
CA ASP A 39 -9.36 -9.40 -13.58
C ASP A 39 -7.81 -9.41 -13.47
N HIS A 40 -7.21 -8.29 -13.02
CA HIS A 40 -5.77 -8.17 -12.80
C HIS A 40 -5.27 -9.21 -11.81
N LYS A 41 -4.24 -9.96 -12.20
CA LYS A 41 -3.58 -10.90 -11.31
C LYS A 41 -2.67 -10.15 -10.34
N SER A 42 -3.04 -10.18 -9.06
CA SER A 42 -2.28 -9.55 -7.98
C SER A 42 -2.20 -10.47 -6.77
N GLY A 43 -1.32 -10.12 -5.83
CA GLY A 43 -1.13 -10.85 -4.58
C GLY A 43 0.29 -11.32 -4.38
N LEU A 44 0.46 -12.17 -3.37
CA LEU A 44 1.75 -12.71 -2.97
C LEU A 44 1.94 -14.13 -3.50
N LYS A 45 3.20 -14.55 -3.64
CA LYS A 45 3.51 -15.97 -3.71
C LYS A 45 3.30 -16.59 -2.34
N LEU A 46 2.49 -17.64 -2.27
CA LEU A 46 2.28 -18.39 -1.04
C LEU A 46 3.19 -19.62 -1.01
N TYR A 47 3.95 -19.71 0.08
CA TYR A 47 4.68 -20.88 0.50
C TYR A 47 4.12 -21.36 1.84
N VAL A 48 4.17 -22.68 2.04
CA VAL A 48 3.87 -23.30 3.32
C VAL A 48 5.03 -24.24 3.66
N GLN A 49 5.70 -23.99 4.78
CA GLN A 49 6.89 -24.76 5.19
C GLN A 49 7.92 -24.86 4.06
N ARG A 50 8.17 -23.73 3.36
CA ARG A 50 9.07 -23.64 2.19
C ARG A 50 8.62 -24.39 0.94
N VAL A 51 7.44 -25.01 0.95
CA VAL A 51 6.82 -25.63 -0.24
C VAL A 51 6.00 -24.58 -0.97
N PHE A 52 6.26 -24.40 -2.26
CA PHE A 52 5.46 -23.50 -3.10
C PHE A 52 4.04 -24.04 -3.24
N ILE A 53 3.04 -23.18 -3.00
CA ILE A 53 1.63 -23.54 -3.07
C ILE A 53 0.95 -22.88 -4.28
N MET A 54 1.02 -21.55 -4.37
CA MET A 54 0.38 -20.80 -5.46
C MET A 54 1.00 -19.41 -5.65
N ASP A 55 0.89 -18.89 -6.86
CA ASP A 55 1.10 -17.47 -7.18
C ASP A 55 -0.20 -16.67 -7.00
N ASP A 56 -0.11 -15.34 -6.99
CA ASP A 56 -1.24 -14.41 -6.98
C ASP A 56 -2.25 -14.67 -5.84
N ALA A 57 -1.77 -14.95 -4.63
CA ALA A 57 -2.60 -15.07 -3.45
C ALA A 57 -3.01 -13.68 -2.94
N GLU A 58 -4.08 -13.14 -3.51
CA GLU A 58 -4.66 -11.83 -3.16
C GLU A 58 -5.14 -11.74 -1.71
N GLN A 59 -5.46 -12.89 -1.08
CA GLN A 59 -6.05 -12.95 0.26
C GLN A 59 -5.15 -12.35 1.35
N PHE A 60 -3.85 -12.18 1.08
CA PHE A 60 -2.87 -11.61 2.00
C PHE A 60 -2.71 -10.08 1.87
N MET A 61 -3.45 -9.43 0.95
CA MET A 61 -3.42 -7.98 0.77
C MET A 61 -4.83 -7.40 0.62
N PRO A 62 -5.09 -6.20 1.14
CA PRO A 62 -6.30 -5.44 0.80
C PRO A 62 -6.21 -4.87 -0.62
N SER A 63 -7.36 -4.55 -1.22
CA SER A 63 -7.42 -4.15 -2.62
C SER A 63 -6.70 -2.84 -2.90
N TYR A 64 -6.67 -1.91 -1.95
CA TYR A 64 -5.90 -0.67 -2.02
C TYR A 64 -4.37 -0.86 -1.95
N LEU A 65 -3.89 -2.09 -1.70
CA LEU A 65 -2.47 -2.48 -1.75
C LEU A 65 -2.18 -3.53 -2.83
N ARG A 66 -3.06 -3.70 -3.82
CA ARG A 66 -2.90 -4.67 -4.92
C ARG A 66 -1.61 -4.54 -5.74
N PHE A 67 -0.92 -3.39 -5.66
CA PHE A 67 0.38 -3.18 -6.29
C PHE A 67 1.53 -3.92 -5.59
N VAL A 68 1.36 -4.34 -4.34
CA VAL A 68 2.42 -5.01 -3.58
C VAL A 68 2.75 -6.34 -4.24
N ARG A 69 4.05 -6.67 -4.28
CA ARG A 69 4.58 -7.94 -4.76
C ARG A 69 5.42 -8.58 -3.68
N GLY A 70 5.63 -9.90 -3.76
CA GLY A 70 6.46 -10.59 -2.78
C GLY A 70 6.01 -12.01 -2.52
N LEU A 71 6.44 -12.54 -1.37
CA LEU A 71 6.04 -13.83 -0.88
C LEU A 71 5.71 -13.81 0.60
N ILE A 72 4.94 -14.82 1.00
CA ILE A 72 4.73 -15.20 2.39
C ILE A 72 4.94 -16.71 2.51
N ASP A 73 5.76 -17.11 3.47
CA ASP A 73 6.02 -18.52 3.82
C ASP A 73 5.48 -18.76 5.23
N SER A 74 4.35 -19.45 5.34
CA SER A 74 3.65 -19.67 6.61
C SER A 74 3.87 -21.08 7.14
N ASN A 75 4.11 -21.20 8.45
CA ASN A 75 4.12 -22.49 9.15
C ASN A 75 2.76 -22.84 9.77
N ASP A 76 1.81 -21.89 9.77
CA ASP A 76 0.50 -22.01 10.41
C ASP A 76 -0.61 -22.46 9.45
N LEU A 77 -0.34 -22.45 8.14
CA LEU A 77 -1.27 -22.92 7.12
C LEU A 77 -1.01 -24.40 6.77
N PRO A 78 -2.05 -25.18 6.43
CA PRO A 78 -1.87 -26.56 5.97
C PRO A 78 -1.33 -26.60 4.53
N LEU A 79 -0.58 -27.65 4.19
CA LEU A 79 -0.05 -27.86 2.82
C LEU A 79 -1.14 -28.02 1.75
N HIS A 80 -2.32 -28.52 2.12
CA HIS A 80 -3.45 -28.72 1.21
C HIS A 80 -4.38 -27.49 1.10
N VAL A 81 -3.84 -26.29 1.31
CA VAL A 81 -4.61 -25.05 1.28
C VAL A 81 -4.97 -24.64 -0.16
N SER A 82 -6.25 -24.31 -0.37
CA SER A 82 -6.79 -23.81 -1.63
C SER A 82 -7.19 -22.33 -1.50
N ARG A 83 -7.49 -21.66 -2.63
CA ARG A 83 -7.98 -20.27 -2.61
C ARG A 83 -9.27 -20.12 -1.80
N GLU A 84 -10.17 -21.10 -1.90
CA GLU A 84 -11.43 -21.13 -1.13
C GLU A 84 -11.14 -21.22 0.38
N ILE A 85 -10.24 -22.11 0.79
CA ILE A 85 -9.83 -22.23 2.20
C ILE A 85 -9.21 -20.92 2.69
N LEU A 86 -8.43 -20.22 1.85
CA LEU A 86 -7.79 -18.97 2.27
C LEU A 86 -8.78 -17.85 2.59
N GLN A 87 -9.92 -17.76 1.90
CA GLN A 87 -10.87 -16.65 2.05
C GLN A 87 -11.46 -16.56 3.47
N ASP A 88 -11.87 -17.71 4.03
CA ASP A 88 -12.56 -17.77 5.34
C ASP A 88 -11.63 -18.17 6.51
N ASN A 89 -10.32 -18.22 6.27
CA ASN A 89 -9.36 -18.67 7.27
C ASN A 89 -8.88 -17.52 8.18
N LYS A 90 -9.02 -17.72 9.50
CA LYS A 90 -8.59 -16.74 10.53
C LYS A 90 -7.09 -16.45 10.53
N VAL A 91 -6.25 -17.45 10.24
CA VAL A 91 -4.80 -17.27 10.06
C VAL A 91 -4.55 -16.35 8.87
N THR A 92 -5.18 -16.62 7.72
CA THR A 92 -5.08 -15.74 6.53
C THR A 92 -5.47 -14.31 6.84
N GLN A 93 -6.60 -14.08 7.53
CA GLN A 93 -7.02 -12.74 7.94
C GLN A 93 -5.99 -12.08 8.87
N SER A 94 -5.43 -12.82 9.83
CA SER A 94 -4.38 -12.31 10.71
C SER A 94 -3.10 -11.96 9.95
N LEU A 95 -2.71 -12.77 8.97
CA LEU A 95 -1.54 -12.55 8.14
C LEU A 95 -1.76 -11.36 7.20
N ARG A 96 -2.94 -11.22 6.58
CA ARG A 96 -3.34 -10.04 5.78
C ARG A 96 -3.18 -8.76 6.58
N ASN A 97 -3.69 -8.71 7.81
CA ASN A 97 -3.56 -7.54 8.67
C ASN A 97 -2.10 -7.23 9.03
N ALA A 98 -1.29 -8.24 9.30
CA ALA A 98 0.12 -8.07 9.61
C ALA A 98 0.93 -7.58 8.40
N CYS A 99 0.69 -8.15 7.22
CA CYS A 99 1.27 -7.71 5.95
C CYS A 99 0.86 -6.28 5.59
N THR A 100 -0.42 -5.94 5.74
CA THR A 100 -0.96 -4.58 5.54
C THR A 100 -0.20 -3.56 6.39
N LYS A 101 -0.11 -3.81 7.71
CA LYS A 101 0.63 -2.94 8.63
C LYS A 101 2.10 -2.81 8.26
N ARG A 102 2.73 -3.91 7.81
CA ARG A 102 4.13 -3.92 7.37
C ARG A 102 4.33 -3.03 6.15
N VAL A 103 3.46 -3.14 5.14
CA VAL A 103 3.51 -2.30 3.94
C VAL A 103 3.31 -0.83 4.29
N LEU A 104 2.31 -0.49 5.10
CA LEU A 104 2.09 0.90 5.51
C LEU A 104 3.29 1.48 6.27
N THR A 105 3.93 0.70 7.15
CA THR A 105 5.18 1.12 7.82
C THR A 105 6.33 1.31 6.84
N MET A 106 6.43 0.43 5.84
CA MET A 106 7.47 0.52 4.81
C MET A 106 7.29 1.79 3.96
N LEU A 107 6.05 2.11 3.56
CA LEU A 107 5.71 3.35 2.86
C LEU A 107 5.98 4.59 3.71
N GLU A 108 5.65 4.55 5.00
CA GLU A 108 5.91 5.65 5.93
C GLU A 108 7.41 5.93 6.09
N ARG A 109 8.23 4.87 6.21
CA ARG A 109 9.69 5.01 6.25
C ARG A 109 10.25 5.59 4.95
N MET A 110 9.75 5.12 3.80
CA MET A 110 10.14 5.66 2.50
C MET A 110 9.79 7.14 2.39
N ALA A 111 8.56 7.54 2.79
CA ALA A 111 8.13 8.93 2.83
C ALA A 111 9.01 9.85 3.68
N LYS A 112 9.55 9.33 4.80
CA LYS A 112 10.39 10.10 5.74
C LYS A 112 11.86 10.19 5.30
N ASN A 113 12.37 9.14 4.68
CA ASN A 113 13.81 8.98 4.45
C ASN A 113 14.22 9.31 3.00
N ASP A 114 13.30 9.27 2.06
CA ASP A 114 13.57 9.42 0.62
C ASP A 114 12.33 9.98 -0.09
N GLU A 115 12.17 11.30 -0.03
CA GLU A 115 11.00 11.99 -0.56
C GLU A 115 10.88 11.84 -2.09
N GLU A 116 11.99 11.84 -2.82
CA GLU A 116 11.99 11.67 -4.28
C GLU A 116 11.50 10.28 -4.69
N LYS A 117 12.00 9.23 -4.03
CA LYS A 117 11.49 7.87 -4.22
C LYS A 117 10.01 7.78 -3.83
N TYR A 118 9.61 8.45 -2.76
CA TYR A 118 8.20 8.46 -2.36
C TYR A 118 7.31 9.18 -3.37
N GLN A 119 7.79 10.26 -3.99
CA GLN A 119 7.08 10.92 -5.08
C GLN A 119 6.93 10.03 -6.31
N SER A 120 7.96 9.24 -6.62
CA SER A 120 7.88 8.23 -7.68
C SER A 120 6.82 7.17 -7.38
N PHE A 121 6.77 6.68 -6.13
CA PHE A 121 5.68 5.81 -5.67
C PHE A 121 4.31 6.48 -5.81
N TRP A 122 4.17 7.73 -5.36
CA TRP A 122 2.89 8.44 -5.37
C TRP A 122 2.36 8.63 -6.80
N LYS A 123 3.23 8.95 -7.77
CA LYS A 123 2.88 9.08 -9.18
C LYS A 123 2.29 7.80 -9.77
N GLU A 124 2.84 6.65 -9.39
CA GLU A 124 2.43 5.35 -9.94
C GLU A 124 1.20 4.76 -9.20
N PHE A 125 1.13 4.92 -7.87
CA PHE A 125 0.20 4.17 -7.02
C PHE A 125 -0.74 5.04 -6.18
N GLY A 126 -0.63 6.37 -6.24
CA GLY A 126 -1.40 7.28 -5.39
C GLY A 126 -2.92 7.18 -5.59
N LEU A 127 -3.39 6.91 -6.81
CA LEU A 127 -4.82 6.69 -7.08
C LEU A 127 -5.34 5.44 -6.36
N VAL A 128 -4.57 4.36 -6.38
CA VAL A 128 -4.92 3.10 -5.71
C VAL A 128 -4.89 3.27 -4.19
N LEU A 129 -3.88 3.96 -3.66
CA LEU A 129 -3.76 4.20 -2.22
C LEU A 129 -4.92 5.06 -1.67
N LYS A 130 -5.53 5.93 -2.48
CA LYS A 130 -6.70 6.74 -2.11
C LYS A 130 -7.97 5.92 -1.86
N GLU A 131 -8.03 4.66 -2.28
CA GLU A 131 -9.13 3.74 -1.93
C GLU A 131 -9.06 3.31 -0.45
N GLY A 132 -7.85 3.30 0.12
CA GLY A 132 -7.56 2.77 1.44
C GLY A 132 -8.36 3.37 2.60
N PRO A 133 -8.55 4.70 2.72
CA PRO A 133 -9.33 5.28 3.82
C PRO A 133 -10.79 4.82 3.89
N ALA A 134 -11.36 4.38 2.75
CA ALA A 134 -12.71 3.85 2.68
C ALA A 134 -12.76 2.34 2.90
N GLU A 135 -11.77 1.59 2.38
CA GLU A 135 -11.67 0.13 2.55
C GLU A 135 -11.23 -0.28 3.96
N ASP A 136 -10.25 0.42 4.53
CA ASP A 136 -9.55 0.06 5.77
C ASP A 136 -9.63 1.18 6.81
N VAL A 137 -10.82 1.26 7.44
CA VAL A 137 -11.09 2.23 8.51
C VAL A 137 -10.14 2.07 9.69
N ALA A 138 -9.68 0.84 9.97
CA ALA A 138 -8.80 0.54 11.08
C ALA A 138 -7.39 1.15 10.91
N ASN A 139 -6.92 1.32 9.67
CA ASN A 139 -5.65 1.96 9.36
C ASN A 139 -5.80 3.37 8.73
N LYS A 140 -7.01 3.95 8.76
CA LYS A 140 -7.35 5.22 8.09
C LYS A 140 -6.36 6.34 8.37
N GLU A 141 -5.99 6.57 9.63
CA GLU A 141 -5.07 7.65 10.02
C GLU A 141 -3.68 7.46 9.40
N LYS A 142 -3.17 6.23 9.43
CA LYS A 142 -1.88 5.89 8.84
C LYS A 142 -1.91 6.05 7.32
N ILE A 143 -3.00 5.63 6.68
CA ILE A 143 -3.18 5.81 5.24
C ILE A 143 -3.28 7.30 4.90
N ALA A 144 -4.01 8.10 5.68
CA ALA A 144 -4.14 9.54 5.49
C ALA A 144 -2.77 10.26 5.55
N GLY A 145 -1.88 9.86 6.46
CA GLY A 145 -0.50 10.39 6.54
C GLY A 145 0.38 10.08 5.33
N LEU A 146 0.02 9.07 4.52
CA LEU A 146 0.72 8.70 3.29
C LEU A 146 0.20 9.46 2.06
N LEU A 147 -0.98 10.08 2.14
CA LEU A 147 -1.54 10.78 0.99
C LEU A 147 -0.71 12.04 0.64
N ARG A 148 -0.70 12.37 -0.65
CA ARG A 148 -0.15 13.64 -1.16
C ARG A 148 -1.17 14.38 -2.00
N PHE A 149 -1.07 15.70 -2.01
CA PHE A 149 -2.04 16.60 -2.64
C PHE A 149 -1.31 17.76 -3.33
N ALA A 150 -1.95 18.33 -4.35
CA ALA A 150 -1.63 19.68 -4.79
C ALA A 150 -2.28 20.66 -3.80
N SER A 151 -1.71 21.84 -3.65
CA SER A 151 -2.16 22.84 -2.68
C SER A 151 -1.78 24.23 -3.19
N THR A 152 -2.58 25.24 -2.85
CA THR A 152 -2.35 26.64 -3.23
C THR A 152 -1.01 27.22 -2.75
N GLU A 153 -0.40 26.59 -1.73
CA GLU A 153 0.96 26.90 -1.26
C GLU A 153 2.04 26.69 -2.34
N VAL A 154 1.83 25.71 -3.23
CA VAL A 154 2.78 25.38 -4.29
C VAL A 154 2.12 25.73 -5.61
N ASP A 155 2.72 26.62 -6.39
CA ASP A 155 2.20 26.97 -7.71
C ASP A 155 2.50 25.87 -8.76
N SER A 156 1.97 24.67 -8.53
CA SER A 156 2.17 23.48 -9.36
C SER A 156 1.02 22.48 -9.18
N ALA A 157 0.71 21.77 -10.27
CA ALA A 157 -0.23 20.65 -10.23
C ALA A 157 0.35 19.40 -9.55
N GLU A 158 1.66 19.38 -9.29
CA GLU A 158 2.33 18.24 -8.69
C GLU A 158 1.85 18.00 -7.25
N GLN A 159 1.49 16.76 -6.94
CA GLN A 159 0.94 16.39 -5.64
C GLN A 159 2.07 16.11 -4.64
N THR A 160 2.64 17.17 -4.08
CA THR A 160 3.79 17.06 -3.16
C THR A 160 3.42 17.25 -1.68
N VAL A 161 2.25 17.80 -1.39
CA VAL A 161 1.89 18.22 -0.04
C VAL A 161 1.22 17.09 0.74
N GLY A 162 1.77 16.72 1.90
CA GLY A 162 1.13 15.82 2.87
C GLY A 162 0.19 16.56 3.83
N LEU A 163 -0.70 15.82 4.49
CA LEU A 163 -1.61 16.42 5.49
C LEU A 163 -0.87 17.02 6.69
N ALA A 164 0.21 16.36 7.16
CA ALA A 164 1.01 16.89 8.25
C ALA A 164 1.63 18.26 7.91
N SER A 165 2.21 18.41 6.71
CA SER A 165 2.79 19.69 6.28
C SER A 165 1.73 20.77 6.05
N TYR A 166 0.49 20.40 5.74
CA TYR A 166 -0.65 21.33 5.75
C TYR A 166 -0.94 21.83 7.17
N VAL A 167 -1.03 20.91 8.14
CA VAL A 167 -1.33 21.24 9.53
C VAL A 167 -0.25 22.14 10.15
N GLU A 168 1.03 21.87 9.88
CA GLU A 168 2.15 22.66 10.38
C GLU A 168 2.13 24.14 9.95
N ARG A 169 1.45 24.46 8.84
CA ARG A 169 1.34 25.83 8.30
C ARG A 169 -0.04 26.46 8.45
N MET A 170 -0.94 25.83 9.20
CA MET A 170 -2.27 26.40 9.49
C MET A 170 -2.12 27.76 10.17
N LYS A 171 -2.93 28.74 9.75
CA LYS A 171 -2.89 30.09 10.34
C LYS A 171 -3.55 30.09 11.71
N GLU A 172 -3.19 31.07 12.54
CA GLU A 172 -3.84 31.26 13.84
C GLU A 172 -5.36 31.40 13.66
N GLY A 173 -6.13 30.67 14.48
CA GLY A 173 -7.59 30.61 14.38
C GLY A 173 -8.15 29.66 13.32
N GLN A 174 -7.30 29.02 12.50
CA GLN A 174 -7.74 27.99 11.57
C GLN A 174 -7.93 26.64 12.30
N ASP A 175 -9.12 26.04 12.20
CA ASP A 175 -9.48 24.76 12.85
C ASP A 175 -9.82 23.63 11.85
N LYS A 176 -9.75 23.93 10.55
CA LYS A 176 -10.15 23.03 9.45
C LYS A 176 -9.08 22.95 8.36
N ILE A 177 -9.04 21.80 7.70
CA ILE A 177 -8.33 21.59 6.43
C ILE A 177 -9.31 21.90 5.30
N TYR A 178 -9.04 22.97 4.56
CA TYR A 178 -9.85 23.34 3.40
C TYR A 178 -9.38 22.58 2.16
N TYR A 179 -10.33 22.13 1.35
CA TYR A 179 -10.08 21.47 0.08
C TYR A 179 -11.15 21.86 -0.94
N LEU A 180 -10.82 21.66 -2.22
CA LEU A 180 -11.72 21.84 -3.34
C LEU A 180 -11.59 20.62 -4.26
N THR A 181 -12.72 20.19 -4.82
CA THR A 181 -12.77 19.16 -5.86
C THR A 181 -13.22 19.79 -7.17
N ALA A 182 -12.52 19.49 -8.26
CA ALA A 182 -12.87 19.92 -9.61
C ALA A 182 -12.40 18.87 -10.63
N ASP A 183 -12.90 18.97 -11.85
CA ASP A 183 -12.58 18.03 -12.94
C ASP A 183 -11.12 18.13 -13.43
N SER A 184 -10.44 19.25 -13.13
CA SER A 184 -9.02 19.43 -13.46
C SER A 184 -8.33 20.36 -12.46
N TYR A 185 -6.99 20.28 -12.41
CA TYR A 185 -6.19 21.22 -11.61
C TYR A 185 -6.43 22.68 -12.02
N ALA A 186 -6.52 22.96 -13.32
CA ALA A 186 -6.76 24.31 -13.81
C ALA A 186 -8.13 24.87 -13.35
N ALA A 187 -9.16 24.01 -13.28
CA ALA A 187 -10.48 24.39 -12.77
C ALA A 187 -10.49 24.55 -11.23
N ALA A 188 -9.64 23.83 -10.50
CA ALA A 188 -9.51 24.00 -9.05
C ALA A 188 -8.67 25.23 -8.66
N LYS A 189 -7.72 25.63 -9.51
CA LYS A 189 -6.80 26.75 -9.23
C LYS A 189 -7.43 28.13 -9.47
N ASN A 190 -8.28 28.26 -10.49
CA ASN A 190 -8.90 29.52 -10.92
C ASN A 190 -10.28 29.70 -10.30
#